data_AF-A0A2T9ZQM3-F1
#
_entry.id   AF-A0A2T9ZQM3-F1
#
_cell.length_a   1.000
_cell.length_b   1.000
_cell.length_c   1.000
_cell.angle_alpha   90.00
_cell.angle_beta   90.00
_cell.angle_gamma   90.00
#
_symmetry.space_group_name_H-M   'P 1'
#
loop_
_entity.id
_entity.type
_entity.pdbx_description
1 polymer ?
#
loop_
_entity_poly.entity_id
_entity_poly.type
_entity_poly.pdbx_seq_one_letter_code
_entity_poly.pdbx_strand_id
1 'polypeptide(L)'
;MSETRPKEPSTTCNNLICAGQVSNQSGVLKMRKQSGFTLIELMIVVAIIGILAAIVIPQYRDYASRTKWANNVSAVRAVQVAIGECANDKQDVGHADCQTDVTLEAAGYLPEGFVIANTQTSYMSAAPTVAGNVITLVGTSEVGSCTITMTPNATTEAVLWTIQSSGAGCGRSNTGFNN
;
A
#
# COMPACT_ATOMS: atom_id res chain seq x y z
N MET A 1 44.16 -34.47 -22.26
CA MET A 1 44.66 -33.83 -21.03
C MET A 1 43.47 -33.56 -20.12
N SER A 2 42.90 -34.48 -19.35
CA SER A 2 43.44 -35.49 -18.44
C SER A 2 44.51 -34.95 -17.48
N GLU A 3 44.18 -35.12 -16.18
CA GLU A 3 45.04 -35.17 -14.99
C GLU A 3 45.52 -33.82 -14.41
N THR A 4 45.53 -33.59 -13.10
CA THR A 4 45.26 -34.42 -11.90
C THR A 4 45.19 -33.49 -10.68
N ARG A 5 44.36 -33.83 -9.68
CA ARG A 5 44.42 -33.26 -8.33
C ARG A 5 45.75 -33.59 -7.63
N PRO A 6 46.33 -32.69 -6.82
CA PRO A 6 47.18 -33.09 -5.69
C PRO A 6 46.37 -33.24 -4.40
N LYS A 7 46.74 -34.28 -3.63
CA LYS A 7 46.16 -34.73 -2.35
C LYS A 7 46.58 -33.86 -1.15
N GLU A 8 45.76 -33.91 -0.11
CA GLU A 8 45.98 -33.43 1.28
C GLU A 8 47.29 -33.94 1.90
N PRO A 9 47.85 -33.28 2.93
CA PRO A 9 48.62 -33.96 3.96
C PRO A 9 47.74 -34.24 5.19
N SER A 10 47.62 -35.53 5.45
CA SER A 10 47.08 -36.16 6.65
C SER A 10 47.71 -35.62 7.94
N THR A 11 46.91 -35.08 8.85
CA THR A 11 47.33 -34.97 10.25
C THR A 11 47.24 -36.35 10.88
N THR A 12 48.33 -37.09 10.74
CA THR A 12 48.58 -38.36 11.43
C THR A 12 48.60 -38.10 12.93
N CYS A 13 47.65 -38.68 13.65
CA CYS A 13 47.80 -38.89 15.09
C CYS A 13 48.72 -40.11 15.26
N ASN A 14 49.94 -39.92 15.76
CA ASN A 14 50.80 -41.02 16.17
C ASN A 14 51.61 -40.70 17.44
N ASN A 15 51.49 -41.62 18.39
CA ASN A 15 52.35 -41.95 19.53
C ASN A 15 52.62 -40.90 20.62
N LEU A 16 51.85 -41.07 21.71
CA LEU A 16 52.28 -41.26 23.11
C LEU A 16 53.54 -40.54 23.62
N ILE A 17 53.30 -39.84 24.75
CA ILE A 17 54.21 -39.34 25.81
C ILE A 17 54.63 -37.87 25.69
N CYS A 18 53.75 -37.00 26.19
CA CYS A 18 54.17 -35.91 27.08
C CYS A 18 53.45 -36.12 28.42
N ALA A 19 54.06 -36.92 29.30
CA ALA A 19 53.72 -36.91 30.72
C ALA A 19 54.27 -35.61 31.30
N GLY A 20 53.40 -34.71 31.77
CA GLY A 20 53.84 -33.43 32.33
C GLY A 20 52.72 -32.47 32.65
N GLN A 21 52.11 -32.67 33.82
CA GLN A 21 51.25 -31.74 34.54
C GLN A 21 49.87 -31.48 33.91
N VAL A 22 48.90 -32.34 34.26
CA VAL A 22 47.51 -31.90 34.43
C VAL A 22 47.51 -30.87 35.55
N SER A 23 47.89 -29.62 35.25
CA SER A 23 47.58 -28.52 36.13
C SER A 23 46.07 -28.38 36.04
N ASN A 24 45.39 -28.88 37.06
CA ASN A 24 44.03 -28.54 37.40
C ASN A 24 43.97 -27.01 37.61
N GLN A 25 44.01 -26.25 36.52
CA GLN A 25 43.41 -24.93 36.54
C GLN A 25 41.93 -25.20 36.60
N SER A 26 41.45 -25.33 37.84
CA SER A 26 40.08 -25.07 38.23
C SER A 26 39.77 -23.62 37.83
N GLY A 27 39.65 -23.39 36.53
CA GLY A 27 39.00 -22.23 35.96
C GLY A 27 37.55 -22.40 36.33
N VAL A 28 37.19 -21.90 37.51
CA VAL A 28 35.81 -21.73 37.95
C VAL A 28 35.14 -20.92 36.84
N LEU A 29 34.44 -21.60 35.94
CA LEU A 29 33.54 -21.01 34.96
C LEU A 29 32.55 -20.19 35.79
N LYS A 30 32.81 -18.88 35.87
CA LYS A 30 31.98 -17.92 36.57
C LYS A 30 30.64 -17.94 35.85
N MET A 31 29.72 -18.78 36.33
CA MET A 31 28.34 -18.83 35.85
C MET A 31 27.81 -17.41 35.98
N ARG A 32 27.73 -16.69 34.85
CA ARG A 32 27.07 -15.39 34.82
C ARG A 32 25.64 -15.70 35.24
N LYS A 33 25.19 -15.13 36.35
CA LYS A 33 23.79 -15.23 36.77
C LYS A 33 22.94 -14.77 35.58
N GLN A 34 22.22 -15.70 34.98
CA GLN A 34 21.34 -15.40 33.87
C GLN A 34 20.12 -14.70 34.49
N SER A 35 20.11 -13.37 34.41
CA SER A 35 18.97 -12.54 34.78
C SER A 35 17.87 -12.78 33.75
N GLY A 36 17.03 -13.78 33.99
CA GLY A 36 15.84 -14.02 33.17
C GLY A 36 14.77 -12.96 33.45
N PHE A 37 14.05 -12.55 32.40
CA PHE A 37 12.81 -11.80 32.55
C PHE A 37 11.84 -12.59 33.42
N THR A 38 11.20 -11.93 34.39
CA THR A 38 10.23 -12.60 35.23
C THR A 38 8.95 -12.88 34.44
N LEU A 39 8.27 -13.99 34.71
CA LEU A 39 7.00 -14.31 34.05
C LEU A 39 5.94 -13.22 34.33
N ILE A 40 6.02 -12.59 35.51
CA ILE A 40 5.15 -11.49 35.90
C ILE A 40 5.43 -10.19 35.11
N GLU A 41 6.69 -9.86 34.80
CA GLU A 41 7.01 -8.75 33.90
C GLU A 41 6.38 -8.96 32.52
N LEU A 42 6.52 -10.17 31.98
CA LEU A 42 6.00 -10.47 30.66
C LEU A 42 4.46 -10.41 30.64
N MET A 43 3.80 -10.88 31.70
CA MET A 43 2.34 -10.78 31.81
C MET A 43 1.83 -9.34 31.85
N ILE A 44 2.51 -8.44 32.57
CA ILE A 44 2.12 -7.02 32.63
C ILE A 44 2.32 -6.36 31.25
N VAL A 45 3.41 -6.67 30.56
CA VAL A 45 3.69 -6.13 29.22
C VAL A 45 2.60 -6.54 28.23
N VAL A 46 2.20 -7.82 28.23
CA VAL A 46 1.12 -8.30 27.35
C VAL A 46 -0.22 -7.66 27.71
N ALA A 47 -0.50 -7.45 29.01
CA ALA A 47 -1.71 -6.76 29.44
C ALA A 47 -1.78 -5.32 28.93
N ILE A 48 -0.67 -4.56 28.99
CA ILE A 48 -0.60 -3.19 28.49
C ILE A 48 -0.75 -3.15 26.97
N ILE A 49 -0.03 -4.01 26.23
CA ILE A 49 -0.12 -4.09 24.77
C ILE A 49 -1.56 -4.44 24.34
N GLY A 50 -2.25 -5.31 25.08
CA GLY A 50 -3.65 -5.68 24.82
C GLY A 50 -4.61 -4.48 24.89
N ILE A 51 -4.46 -3.62 25.90
CA ILE A 51 -5.28 -2.41 26.03
C ILE A 51 -5.01 -1.42 24.90
N LEU A 52 -3.72 -1.20 24.57
CA LEU A 52 -3.34 -0.29 23.49
C LEU A 52 -3.86 -0.77 22.12
N ALA A 53 -3.75 -2.08 21.84
CA ALA A 53 -4.21 -2.65 20.58
C ALA A 53 -5.72 -2.48 20.37
N ALA A 54 -6.53 -2.60 21.42
CA ALA A 54 -7.99 -2.48 21.33
C ALA A 54 -8.44 -1.09 20.81
N ILE A 55 -7.73 -0.02 21.19
CA ILE A 55 -8.05 1.35 20.75
C ILE A 55 -7.48 1.63 19.35
N VAL A 56 -6.29 1.11 19.06
CA VAL A 56 -5.52 1.47 17.85
C VAL A 56 -6.03 0.76 16.59
N ILE A 57 -6.44 -0.51 16.69
CA ILE A 57 -6.85 -1.31 15.53
C ILE A 57 -7.96 -0.65 14.68
N PRO A 58 -9.08 -0.15 15.24
CA PRO A 58 -10.13 0.43 14.40
C PRO A 58 -9.64 1.69 13.66
N GLN A 59 -8.86 2.54 14.30
CA GLN A 59 -8.34 3.77 13.68
C GLN A 59 -7.34 3.47 12.55
N TYR A 60 -6.49 2.46 12.73
CA TYR A 60 -5.52 2.08 11.70
C TYR A 60 -6.20 1.53 10.44
N ARG A 61 -7.31 0.81 10.58
CA ARG A 61 -8.09 0.29 9.44
C ARG A 61 -8.67 1.42 8.59
N ASP A 62 -9.23 2.45 9.22
CA ASP A 62 -9.77 3.61 8.52
C ASP A 62 -8.68 4.40 7.81
N TYR A 63 -7.53 4.59 8.46
CA TYR A 63 -6.37 5.24 7.84
C TYR A 63 -5.84 4.46 6.62
N ALA A 64 -5.70 3.13 6.76
CA ALA A 64 -5.30 2.27 5.66
C ALA A 64 -6.30 2.34 4.50
N SER A 65 -7.61 2.31 4.78
CA SER A 65 -8.65 2.50 3.75
C SER A 65 -8.52 3.84 3.03
N ARG A 66 -8.30 4.94 3.78
CA ARG A 66 -8.17 6.28 3.21
C ARG A 66 -6.94 6.42 2.29
N THR A 67 -5.81 5.82 2.66
CA THR A 67 -4.61 5.84 1.81
C THR A 67 -4.82 5.06 0.51
N LYS A 68 -5.52 3.91 0.57
CA LYS A 68 -5.92 3.15 -0.62
C LYS A 68 -6.85 3.95 -1.52
N TRP A 69 -7.82 4.65 -0.95
CA TRP A 69 -8.70 5.55 -1.70
C TRP A 69 -7.96 6.72 -2.34
N ALA A 70 -6.99 7.32 -1.64
CA ALA A 70 -6.14 8.36 -2.22
C ALA A 70 -5.35 7.86 -3.44
N ASN A 71 -4.83 6.63 -3.39
CA ASN A 71 -4.16 6.01 -4.53
C ASN A 71 -5.12 5.76 -5.70
N ASN A 72 -6.33 5.24 -5.45
CA ASN A 72 -7.33 5.03 -6.49
C ASN A 72 -7.73 6.34 -7.18
N VAL A 73 -7.91 7.41 -6.41
CA VAL A 73 -8.20 8.74 -6.96
C VAL A 73 -7.00 9.31 -7.74
N SER A 74 -5.77 9.01 -7.32
CA SER A 74 -4.58 9.44 -8.06
C SER A 74 -4.47 8.81 -9.44
N ALA A 75 -4.96 7.57 -9.61
CA ALA A 75 -4.90 6.86 -10.89
C ALA A 75 -5.79 7.48 -11.98
N VAL A 76 -6.88 8.17 -11.59
CA VAL A 76 -7.80 8.82 -12.55
C VAL A 76 -7.46 10.29 -12.80
N ARG A 77 -6.36 10.80 -12.23
CA ARG A 77 -5.94 12.21 -12.40
C ARG A 77 -5.72 12.60 -13.86
N ALA A 78 -5.18 11.70 -14.68
CA ALA A 78 -4.97 11.96 -16.11
C ALA A 78 -6.30 12.30 -16.82
N VAL A 79 -7.36 11.56 -16.51
CA VAL A 79 -8.70 11.79 -17.06
C VAL A 79 -9.29 13.10 -16.55
N GLN A 80 -9.08 13.44 -15.28
CA GLN A 80 -9.53 14.74 -14.75
C GLN A 80 -8.88 15.91 -15.46
N VAL A 81 -7.59 15.80 -15.78
CA VAL A 81 -6.87 16.83 -16.53
C VAL A 81 -7.41 16.90 -17.96
N ALA A 82 -7.62 15.76 -18.63
CA ALA A 82 -8.17 15.72 -19.99
C ALA A 82 -9.59 16.32 -20.08
N ILE A 83 -10.48 16.00 -19.13
CA ILE A 83 -11.81 16.63 -19.03
C ILE A 83 -11.67 18.13 -18.77
N GLY A 84 -10.72 18.52 -17.91
CA GLY A 84 -10.44 19.92 -17.61
C GLY A 84 -9.99 20.70 -18.84
N GLU A 85 -9.07 20.14 -19.63
CA GLU A 85 -8.58 20.73 -20.87
C GLU A 85 -9.69 20.84 -21.91
N CYS A 86 -10.43 19.75 -22.16
CA CYS A 86 -11.57 19.74 -23.06
C CYS A 86 -12.63 20.80 -22.69
N ALA A 87 -12.96 20.91 -21.41
CA ALA A 87 -13.92 21.88 -20.92
C ALA A 87 -13.43 23.33 -21.06
N ASN A 88 -12.13 23.59 -20.91
CA ASN A 88 -11.57 24.92 -21.13
C ASN A 88 -11.58 25.30 -22.61
N ASP A 89 -11.19 24.37 -23.49
CA ASP A 89 -11.15 24.60 -24.94
C ASP A 89 -12.54 24.81 -25.54
N LYS A 90 -13.54 24.07 -25.06
CA LYS A 90 -14.94 24.19 -25.51
C LYS A 90 -15.73 25.24 -24.73
N GLN A 91 -15.17 25.77 -23.65
CA GLN A 91 -15.86 26.62 -22.67
C GLN A 91 -17.16 26.01 -22.13
N ASP A 92 -17.25 24.67 -22.13
CA ASP A 92 -18.43 23.91 -21.72
C ASP A 92 -18.06 22.49 -21.27
N VAL A 93 -18.31 22.15 -20.01
CA VAL A 93 -18.12 20.79 -19.47
C VAL A 93 -19.18 19.80 -20.00
N GLY A 94 -20.29 20.30 -20.54
CA GLY A 94 -21.38 19.53 -21.14
C GLY A 94 -21.13 19.18 -22.61
N HIS A 95 -20.02 19.65 -23.20
CA HIS A 95 -19.71 19.38 -24.60
C HIS A 95 -19.50 17.87 -24.82
N ALA A 96 -19.99 17.37 -25.96
CA ALA A 96 -20.00 15.95 -26.32
C ALA A 96 -18.61 15.30 -26.23
N ASP A 97 -17.57 16.02 -26.67
CA ASP A 97 -16.17 15.58 -26.64
C ASP A 97 -15.67 15.30 -25.20
N CYS A 98 -16.23 15.96 -24.18
CA CYS A 98 -15.77 15.88 -22.80
C CYS A 98 -16.53 14.84 -21.95
N GLN A 99 -17.43 14.04 -22.55
CA GLN A 99 -18.39 13.23 -21.80
C GLN A 99 -17.88 11.84 -21.43
N THR A 100 -17.05 11.20 -22.26
CA THR A 100 -16.53 9.85 -22.03
C THR A 100 -15.03 9.77 -22.32
N ASP A 101 -14.39 8.72 -21.83
CA ASP A 101 -13.00 8.38 -22.17
C ASP A 101 -12.78 8.24 -23.69
N VAL A 102 -13.72 7.58 -24.37
CA VAL A 102 -13.67 7.38 -25.83
C VAL A 102 -13.77 8.71 -26.59
N THR A 103 -14.63 9.64 -26.17
CA THR A 103 -14.77 10.94 -26.84
C THR A 103 -13.56 11.84 -26.59
N LEU A 104 -12.97 11.75 -25.40
CA LEU A 104 -11.74 12.48 -25.05
C LEU A 104 -10.54 11.98 -25.86
N GLU A 105 -10.42 10.66 -26.06
CA GLU A 105 -9.41 10.07 -26.94
C GLU A 105 -9.62 10.51 -28.40
N ALA A 106 -10.85 10.41 -28.91
CA ALA A 106 -11.17 10.81 -30.28
C ALA A 106 -10.92 12.32 -30.55
N ALA A 107 -11.11 13.16 -29.53
CA ALA A 107 -10.83 14.59 -29.60
C ALA A 107 -9.36 14.96 -29.36
N GLY A 108 -8.50 13.98 -29.03
CA GLY A 108 -7.06 14.16 -28.85
C GLY A 108 -6.61 14.64 -27.46
N TYR A 109 -7.50 14.62 -26.46
CA TYR A 109 -7.15 14.96 -25.06
C TYR A 109 -6.57 13.78 -24.28
N LEU A 110 -6.78 12.56 -24.77
CA LEU A 110 -6.17 11.34 -24.25
C LEU A 110 -5.34 10.65 -25.35
N PRO A 111 -4.24 9.96 -25.01
CA PRO A 111 -3.45 9.23 -25.98
C PRO A 111 -4.24 8.03 -26.52
N GLU A 112 -3.95 7.63 -27.76
CA GLU A 112 -4.60 6.48 -28.39
C GLU A 112 -4.39 5.19 -27.58
N GLY A 113 -5.45 4.41 -27.39
CA GLY A 113 -5.46 3.19 -26.60
C GLY A 113 -5.35 3.42 -25.09
N PHE A 114 -5.65 4.62 -24.61
CA PHE A 114 -5.72 4.89 -23.18
C PHE A 114 -6.83 4.06 -22.52
N VAL A 115 -6.45 3.16 -21.61
CA VAL A 115 -7.40 2.37 -20.83
C VAL A 115 -7.21 2.68 -19.37
N ILE A 116 -8.29 3.02 -18.68
CA ILE A 116 -8.27 3.18 -17.23
C ILE A 116 -8.31 1.79 -16.59
N ALA A 117 -7.17 1.12 -16.54
CA ALA A 117 -7.08 -0.27 -16.08
C ALA A 117 -7.17 -0.39 -14.55
N ASN A 118 -7.87 -1.42 -14.08
CA ASN A 118 -7.96 -1.75 -12.65
C ASN A 118 -6.61 -2.15 -12.02
N THR A 119 -5.61 -2.50 -12.84
CA THR A 119 -4.27 -2.92 -12.39
C THR A 119 -3.44 -1.78 -11.82
N GLN A 120 -3.81 -0.51 -12.07
CA GLN A 120 -3.25 0.67 -11.40
C GLN A 120 -4.04 1.08 -10.14
N THR A 121 -5.15 0.41 -9.85
CA THR A 121 -6.07 0.73 -8.75
C THR A 121 -6.34 -0.52 -7.91
N SER A 122 -5.34 -0.94 -7.13
CA SER A 122 -5.26 -2.23 -6.43
C SER A 122 -6.38 -2.55 -5.44
N TYR A 123 -7.41 -1.71 -5.31
CA TYR A 123 -8.53 -1.89 -4.39
C TYR A 123 -9.88 -1.54 -5.00
N MET A 124 -9.99 -1.54 -6.33
CA MET A 124 -11.25 -1.31 -7.03
C MET A 124 -11.88 -2.58 -7.57
N SER A 125 -13.21 -2.64 -7.55
CA SER A 125 -13.99 -3.79 -8.01
C SER A 125 -14.19 -3.81 -9.52
N ALA A 126 -13.99 -2.67 -10.19
CA ALA A 126 -14.03 -2.53 -11.64
C ALA A 126 -13.09 -1.40 -12.10
N ALA A 127 -12.84 -1.31 -13.41
CA ALA A 127 -12.22 -0.14 -14.02
C ALA A 127 -13.06 1.13 -13.74
N PRO A 128 -12.43 2.31 -13.51
CA PRO A 128 -13.16 3.56 -13.42
C PRO A 128 -14.02 3.79 -14.66
N THR A 129 -15.21 4.30 -14.46
CA THR A 129 -16.12 4.65 -15.55
C THR A 129 -16.18 6.16 -15.69
N VAL A 130 -16.10 6.65 -16.92
CA VAL A 130 -16.32 8.05 -17.26
C VAL A 130 -17.62 8.14 -18.05
N ALA A 131 -18.65 8.74 -17.46
CA ALA A 131 -19.95 8.86 -18.09
C ALA A 131 -20.53 10.23 -17.81
N GLY A 132 -20.87 10.95 -18.89
CA GLY A 132 -21.46 12.28 -18.79
C GLY A 132 -20.57 13.24 -18.01
N ASN A 133 -19.25 13.24 -18.28
CA ASN A 133 -18.18 13.99 -17.60
C ASN A 133 -17.90 13.62 -16.13
N VAL A 134 -18.66 12.69 -15.56
CA VAL A 134 -18.50 12.21 -14.17
C VAL A 134 -17.60 10.97 -14.16
N ILE A 135 -16.58 10.99 -13.31
CA ILE A 135 -15.71 9.85 -13.07
C ILE A 135 -16.23 9.08 -11.85
N THR A 136 -16.48 7.79 -12.02
CA THR A 136 -16.97 6.91 -10.95
C THR A 136 -15.96 5.81 -10.66
N LEU A 137 -15.63 5.66 -9.37
CA LEU A 137 -14.71 4.69 -8.81
C LEU A 137 -15.48 3.79 -7.84
N VAL A 138 -15.40 2.46 -8.00
CA VAL A 138 -16.06 1.54 -7.07
C VAL A 138 -15.01 0.69 -6.36
N GLY A 139 -15.03 0.73 -5.04
CA GLY A 139 -14.11 0.01 -4.18
C GLY A 139 -14.45 -1.47 -4.08
N THR A 140 -13.45 -2.28 -3.71
CA THR A 140 -13.65 -3.66 -3.26
C THR A 140 -14.19 -3.69 -1.83
N SER A 141 -14.57 -4.88 -1.36
CA SER A 141 -14.96 -5.11 0.03
C SER A 141 -13.86 -4.77 1.04
N GLU A 142 -12.58 -4.79 0.62
CA GLU A 142 -11.44 -4.45 1.48
C GLU A 142 -11.41 -2.96 1.87
N VAL A 143 -12.02 -2.10 1.05
CA VAL A 143 -12.17 -0.66 1.30
C VAL A 143 -13.62 -0.26 1.57
N GLY A 144 -14.46 -1.23 1.97
CA GLY A 144 -15.85 -0.99 2.36
C GLY A 144 -16.86 -0.90 1.22
N SER A 145 -16.49 -1.30 -0.01
CA SER A 145 -17.34 -1.24 -1.21
C SER A 145 -17.93 0.16 -1.47
N CYS A 146 -17.22 1.21 -1.05
CA CYS A 146 -17.64 2.59 -1.27
C CYS A 146 -17.54 2.97 -2.74
N THR A 147 -18.37 3.91 -3.17
CA THR A 147 -18.33 4.49 -4.52
C THR A 147 -17.92 5.94 -4.42
N ILE A 148 -16.83 6.33 -5.09
CA ILE A 148 -16.39 7.72 -5.18
C ILE A 148 -16.80 8.28 -6.53
N THR A 149 -17.52 9.39 -6.52
CA THR A 149 -17.90 10.14 -7.72
C THR A 149 -17.15 11.45 -7.75
N MET A 150 -16.60 11.78 -8.92
CA MET A 150 -15.92 13.04 -9.18
C MET A 150 -16.69 13.77 -10.26
N THR A 151 -17.32 14.88 -9.89
CA THR A 151 -18.14 15.69 -10.79
C THR A 151 -17.43 17.01 -11.05
N PRO A 152 -17.17 17.37 -12.31
CA PRO A 152 -16.65 18.68 -12.65
C PRO A 152 -17.74 19.74 -12.44
N ASN A 153 -17.35 20.85 -11.82
CA ASN A 153 -18.14 22.06 -11.72
C ASN A 153 -17.41 23.14 -12.53
N ALA A 154 -17.89 23.40 -13.74
CA ALA A 154 -17.31 24.43 -14.59
C ALA A 154 -17.65 25.81 -14.02
N THR A 155 -16.60 26.59 -13.78
CA THR A 155 -16.73 28.05 -13.72
C THR A 155 -16.12 28.63 -15.01
N THR A 156 -16.36 29.90 -15.29
CA THR A 156 -15.84 30.58 -16.48
C THR A 156 -14.32 30.63 -16.58
N GLU A 157 -13.59 30.32 -15.51
CA GLU A 157 -12.12 30.46 -15.44
C GLU A 157 -11.39 29.17 -15.03
N ALA A 158 -12.10 28.20 -14.45
CA ALA A 158 -11.51 26.94 -14.00
C ALA A 158 -12.55 25.83 -13.87
N VAL A 159 -12.11 24.60 -14.07
CA VAL A 159 -12.87 23.39 -13.75
C VAL A 159 -12.56 22.98 -12.31
N LEU A 160 -13.51 23.23 -11.41
CA LEU A 160 -13.45 22.74 -10.04
C LEU A 160 -13.97 21.30 -9.99
N TRP A 161 -13.51 20.50 -9.03
CA TRP A 161 -13.93 19.12 -8.89
C TRP A 161 -14.60 18.90 -7.54
N THR A 162 -15.85 18.47 -7.57
CA THR A 162 -16.57 17.98 -6.40
C THR A 162 -16.34 16.48 -6.30
N ILE A 163 -15.74 16.03 -5.20
CA ILE A 163 -15.51 14.61 -4.94
C ILE A 163 -16.39 14.17 -3.78
N GLN A 164 -17.25 13.19 -4.01
CA GLN A 164 -18.16 12.65 -3.01
C GLN A 164 -17.99 11.13 -2.88
N SER A 165 -18.23 10.62 -1.67
CA SER A 165 -18.21 9.19 -1.37
C SER A 165 -19.60 8.70 -0.97
N SER A 166 -20.16 7.78 -1.74
CA SER A 166 -21.44 7.15 -1.42
C SER A 166 -21.24 5.71 -0.93
N GLY A 167 -22.16 5.24 -0.08
CA GLY A 167 -22.18 3.88 0.45
C GLY A 167 -22.38 3.83 1.97
N ALA A 168 -22.79 2.67 2.47
CA ALA A 168 -23.02 2.46 3.90
C ALA A 168 -21.68 2.48 4.67
N GLY A 169 -21.53 3.42 5.61
CA GLY A 169 -20.29 3.59 6.36
C GLY A 169 -19.16 4.24 5.57
N CYS A 170 -19.44 4.79 4.39
CA CYS A 170 -18.49 5.51 3.55
C CYS A 170 -18.54 7.00 3.88
N GLY A 171 -17.57 7.46 4.65
CA GLY A 171 -17.49 8.86 5.07
C GLY A 171 -16.05 9.32 5.19
N ARG A 172 -15.88 10.53 5.73
CA ARG A 172 -14.57 11.20 5.71
C ARG A 172 -13.48 10.46 6.50
N SER A 173 -13.85 9.61 7.45
CA SER A 173 -12.91 8.80 8.24
C SER A 173 -12.23 7.71 7.41
N ASN A 174 -12.95 7.00 6.53
CA ASN A 174 -12.44 5.83 5.81
C ASN A 174 -12.15 6.08 4.32
N THR A 175 -12.86 7.01 3.67
CA THR A 175 -12.61 7.38 2.26
C THR A 175 -11.81 8.66 2.15
N GLY A 176 -11.88 9.54 3.15
CA GLY A 176 -11.30 10.88 3.12
C GLY A 176 -12.18 11.93 2.40
N PHE A 177 -13.34 11.52 1.88
CA PHE A 177 -14.27 12.39 1.16
C PHE A 177 -15.61 12.49 1.90
N ASN A 178 -16.37 13.54 1.61
CA ASN A 178 -17.71 13.72 2.18
C ASN A 178 -18.71 12.85 1.41
N ASN A 179 -19.75 12.38 2.10
CA ASN A 179 -20.91 11.74 1.48
C ASN A 179 -21.87 12.81 0.96
#